data_AF-W6LDQ9-F1
#
_entry.id   AF-W6LDQ9-F1
#
_cell.length_a   1.000
_cell.length_b   1.000
_cell.length_c   1.000
_cell.angle_alpha   90.00
_cell.angle_beta   90.00
_cell.angle_gamma   90.00
#
_symmetry.space_group_name_H-M   'P 1'
#
loop_
_entity.id
_entity.type
_entity.pdbx_description
1 polymer ?
#
loop_
_entity_poly.entity_id
_entity_poly.type
_entity_poly.pdbx_seq_one_letter_code
_entity_poly.pdbx_strand_id
1 'polypeptide(L)'
;MEDKKDEARIQQEESDAILARHLQEEFDKLNEANAMHNVESNNTAQCSESPQKSLSNEVLTVPCPECTFNNNISNPVSGKHYACEQCYTQLLVPNSSSKEQEPPQIIECSVCHVKNIIPSKKVDALLCGACYQQLADPTTAISEDSTKEKRSVQIRCGQCSAINLVQVASNANVIQFECGGCQSINEVSLS
;
A
#
# COMPACT_ATOMS: atom_id res chain seq x y z
N MET A 1 -44.84 5.33 34.88
CA MET A 1 -44.07 6.05 33.84
C MET A 1 -42.84 5.24 33.40
N GLU A 2 -42.45 4.21 34.17
CA GLU A 2 -41.34 3.30 33.85
C GLU A 2 -41.72 2.25 32.78
N ASP A 3 -42.95 1.71 32.79
CA ASP A 3 -43.38 0.68 31.82
C ASP A 3 -43.25 1.09 30.34
N LYS A 4 -43.50 2.36 30.00
CA LYS A 4 -43.39 2.86 28.62
C LYS A 4 -41.94 2.95 28.13
N LYS A 5 -40.98 3.06 29.05
CA LYS A 5 -39.55 3.14 28.72
C LYS A 5 -38.99 1.75 28.43
N ASP A 6 -39.49 0.74 29.13
CA ASP A 6 -39.11 -0.65 28.90
C ASP A 6 -39.70 -1.19 27.59
N GLU A 7 -40.93 -0.81 27.25
CA GLU A 7 -41.57 -1.20 25.98
C GLU A 7 -40.82 -0.62 24.75
N ALA A 8 -40.36 0.63 24.84
CA ALA A 8 -39.53 1.24 23.81
C ALA A 8 -38.15 0.56 23.68
N ARG A 9 -37.57 0.11 24.80
CA ARG A 9 -36.28 -0.61 24.78
C ARG A 9 -36.42 -2.01 24.17
N ILE A 10 -37.50 -2.71 24.47
CA ILE A 10 -37.80 -4.03 23.90
C ILE A 10 -38.00 -3.95 22.39
N GLN A 11 -38.73 -2.93 21.91
CA GLN A 11 -38.92 -2.73 20.47
C GLN A 11 -37.61 -2.38 19.74
N GLN A 12 -36.73 -1.64 20.40
CA GLN A 12 -35.40 -1.34 19.85
C GLN A 12 -34.53 -2.61 19.80
N GLU A 13 -34.51 -3.41 20.87
CA GLU A 13 -33.78 -4.68 20.91
C GLU A 13 -34.28 -5.66 19.82
N GLU A 14 -35.60 -5.69 19.56
CA GLU A 14 -36.17 -6.51 18.49
C GLU A 14 -35.79 -6.00 17.08
N SER A 15 -35.85 -4.69 16.85
CA SER A 15 -35.40 -4.07 15.60
C SER A 15 -33.93 -4.38 15.32
N ASP A 16 -33.07 -4.24 16.33
CA ASP A 16 -31.64 -4.51 16.22
C ASP A 16 -31.37 -6.00 15.94
N ALA A 17 -32.14 -6.90 16.58
CA ALA A 17 -32.04 -8.34 16.35
C ALA A 17 -32.50 -8.76 14.95
N ILE A 18 -33.46 -8.07 14.34
CA ILE A 18 -33.87 -8.31 12.95
C ILE A 18 -32.77 -7.86 11.99
N LEU A 19 -32.21 -6.67 12.21
CA LEU A 19 -31.13 -6.15 11.37
C LEU A 19 -29.88 -7.02 11.44
N ALA A 20 -29.49 -7.47 12.63
CA ALA A 20 -28.33 -8.34 12.83
C ALA A 20 -28.49 -9.67 12.08
N ARG A 21 -29.68 -10.27 12.09
CA ARG A 21 -29.96 -11.50 11.33
C ARG A 21 -29.86 -11.27 9.82
N HIS A 22 -30.41 -10.16 9.33
CA HIS A 22 -30.34 -9.84 7.90
C HIS A 22 -28.89 -9.71 7.42
N LEU A 23 -28.06 -8.97 8.17
CA LEU A 23 -26.64 -8.81 7.84
C LEU A 23 -25.90 -10.15 7.86
N GLN A 24 -26.17 -11.01 8.86
CA GLN A 24 -25.57 -12.34 8.94
C GLN A 24 -25.92 -13.18 7.71
N GLU A 25 -27.18 -13.18 7.28
CA GLU A 25 -27.61 -13.90 6.08
C GLU A 25 -26.95 -13.37 4.79
N GLU A 26 -26.70 -12.05 4.70
CA GLU A 26 -25.96 -11.47 3.58
C GLU A 26 -24.49 -11.94 3.56
N PHE A 27 -23.83 -11.96 4.72
CA PHE A 27 -22.46 -12.48 4.84
C PHE A 27 -22.38 -13.97 4.50
N ASP A 28 -23.34 -14.77 4.97
CA ASP A 28 -23.36 -16.21 4.70
C ASP A 28 -23.54 -16.47 3.20
N LYS A 29 -24.42 -15.74 2.51
CA LYS A 29 -24.58 -15.83 1.03
C LYS A 29 -23.31 -15.45 0.28
N LEU A 30 -22.62 -14.38 0.70
CA LEU A 30 -21.36 -13.95 0.10
C LEU A 30 -20.25 -14.99 0.31
N ASN A 31 -20.17 -15.59 1.50
CA ASN A 31 -19.21 -16.64 1.81
C ASN A 31 -19.49 -17.93 1.03
N GLU A 32 -20.76 -18.33 0.89
CA GLU A 32 -21.14 -19.49 0.07
C GLU A 32 -20.82 -19.26 -1.42
N ALA A 33 -21.10 -18.08 -1.96
CA ALA A 33 -20.74 -17.73 -3.35
C ALA A 33 -19.22 -17.76 -3.58
N ASN A 34 -18.43 -17.27 -2.61
CA ASN A 34 -16.97 -17.30 -2.68
C ASN A 34 -16.39 -18.71 -2.48
N ALA A 35 -17.05 -19.58 -1.71
CA ALA A 35 -16.65 -20.97 -1.55
C ALA A 35 -16.88 -21.80 -2.82
N MET A 36 -17.96 -21.55 -3.56
CA MET A 36 -18.23 -22.22 -4.84
C MET A 36 -17.23 -21.83 -5.94
N HIS A 37 -16.71 -20.61 -5.94
CA HIS A 37 -15.75 -20.13 -6.94
C HIS A 37 -14.33 -20.72 -6.77
N ASN A 38 -14.02 -21.36 -5.63
CA ASN A 38 -12.72 -21.96 -5.34
C ASN A 38 -12.64 -23.47 -5.62
N VAL A 39 -13.75 -24.15 -5.95
CA VAL A 39 -13.77 -25.60 -6.19
C VAL A 39 -13.59 -25.98 -7.66
N GLU A 40 -13.80 -25.05 -8.60
CA GLU A 40 -13.78 -25.35 -10.04
C GLU A 40 -12.40 -25.25 -10.73
N SER A 41 -11.31 -24.97 -10.00
CA SER A 41 -9.96 -24.80 -10.59
C SER A 41 -8.96 -25.94 -10.33
N ASN A 42 -9.36 -27.05 -9.72
CA ASN A 42 -8.42 -28.14 -9.38
C ASN A 42 -8.73 -29.44 -10.13
N ASN A 43 -8.25 -29.54 -11.39
CA ASN A 43 -7.89 -30.82 -12.01
C ASN A 43 -7.07 -30.59 -13.30
N THR A 44 -5.74 -30.67 -13.21
CA THR A 44 -4.88 -31.55 -14.04
C THR A 44 -3.45 -31.47 -13.49
N ALA A 45 -2.94 -32.59 -13.00
CA ALA A 45 -1.57 -32.78 -12.55
C ALA A 45 -0.67 -33.28 -13.69
N GLN A 46 0.53 -32.71 -13.85
CA GLN A 46 1.80 -33.40 -14.15
C GLN A 46 2.93 -32.36 -14.27
N CYS A 47 3.86 -32.35 -13.32
CA CYS A 47 5.21 -32.96 -13.38
C CYS A 47 6.19 -32.24 -14.31
N SER A 48 7.20 -31.65 -13.64
CA SER A 48 8.61 -31.65 -14.04
C SER A 48 8.96 -30.99 -15.37
N GLU A 49 9.50 -29.77 -15.32
CA GLU A 49 10.89 -29.47 -15.70
C GLU A 49 11.12 -27.95 -15.67
N SER A 50 12.30 -27.58 -15.16
CA SER A 50 12.99 -26.29 -15.13
C SER A 50 12.37 -25.14 -15.95
N PRO A 51 12.23 -23.91 -15.40
CA PRO A 51 11.97 -22.74 -16.23
C PRO A 51 13.22 -22.46 -17.08
N GLN A 52 13.19 -22.90 -18.32
CA GLN A 52 14.09 -22.44 -19.36
C GLN A 52 13.93 -20.92 -19.50
N LYS A 53 15.10 -20.30 -19.62
CA LYS A 53 15.37 -18.89 -19.90
C LYS A 53 14.72 -18.49 -21.22
N SER A 54 13.47 -18.05 -21.19
CA SER A 54 12.80 -17.44 -22.34
C SER A 54 13.28 -16.01 -22.48
N LEU A 55 14.07 -15.72 -23.51
CA LEU A 55 14.32 -14.35 -24.00
C LEU A 55 12.97 -13.71 -24.37
N SER A 56 12.41 -12.92 -23.47
CA SER A 56 11.22 -12.14 -23.73
C SER A 56 11.59 -10.93 -24.59
N ASN A 57 11.15 -10.94 -25.85
CA ASN A 57 11.05 -9.71 -26.65
C ASN A 57 10.04 -8.79 -25.94
N GLU A 58 10.54 -7.79 -25.22
CA GLU A 58 9.72 -6.88 -24.44
C GLU A 58 9.06 -5.87 -25.39
N VAL A 59 7.81 -6.13 -25.76
CA VAL A 59 6.97 -5.20 -26.52
C VAL A 59 6.12 -4.42 -25.52
N LEU A 60 6.33 -3.11 -25.45
CA LEU A 60 5.64 -2.20 -24.56
C LEU A 60 4.58 -1.42 -25.34
N THR A 61 3.32 -1.59 -24.95
CA THR A 61 2.20 -0.82 -25.53
C THR A 61 1.97 0.46 -24.73
N VAL A 62 2.10 1.63 -25.40
CA VAL A 62 1.95 2.96 -24.79
C VAL A 62 0.83 3.73 -25.50
N PRO A 63 -0.26 4.11 -24.80
CA PRO A 63 -1.31 4.94 -25.37
C PRO A 63 -0.83 6.38 -25.57
N CYS A 64 -1.18 6.98 -26.71
CA CYS A 64 -0.91 8.39 -26.96
C CYS A 64 -1.89 9.28 -26.17
N PRO A 65 -1.41 10.30 -25.44
CA PRO A 65 -2.29 11.20 -24.69
C PRO A 65 -3.21 12.06 -25.58
N GLU A 66 -2.78 12.36 -26.81
CA GLU A 66 -3.50 13.28 -27.70
C GLU A 66 -4.49 12.57 -28.64
N CYS A 67 -4.09 11.42 -29.21
CA CYS A 67 -4.92 10.71 -30.20
C CYS A 67 -5.41 9.34 -29.74
N THR A 68 -5.13 8.96 -28.48
CA THR A 68 -5.50 7.67 -27.85
C THR A 68 -5.01 6.41 -28.57
N PHE A 69 -4.18 6.57 -29.62
CA PHE A 69 -3.61 5.46 -30.37
C PHE A 69 -2.61 4.67 -29.52
N ASN A 70 -2.70 3.34 -29.56
CA ASN A 70 -1.80 2.42 -28.86
C ASN A 70 -0.54 2.17 -29.70
N ASN A 71 0.59 2.68 -29.24
CA ASN A 71 1.87 2.51 -29.92
C ASN A 71 2.61 1.30 -29.34
N ASN A 72 3.12 0.42 -30.20
CA ASN A 72 3.84 -0.77 -29.78
C ASN A 72 5.35 -0.56 -29.94
N ILE A 73 6.05 -0.38 -28.83
CA ILE A 73 7.48 -0.13 -28.81
C ILE A 73 8.18 -1.45 -28.55
N SER A 74 8.90 -1.95 -29.55
CA SER A 74 9.73 -3.15 -29.42
C SER A 74 11.10 -2.77 -28.84
N ASN A 75 11.53 -3.45 -27.77
CA ASN A 75 12.81 -3.20 -27.10
C ASN A 75 12.99 -1.72 -26.69
N PRO A 76 12.17 -1.21 -25.75
CA PRO A 76 12.30 0.16 -25.27
C PRO A 76 13.71 0.38 -24.70
N VAL A 77 14.41 1.37 -25.24
CA VAL A 77 15.75 1.78 -24.80
C VAL A 77 15.58 2.96 -23.85
N SER A 78 16.07 2.81 -22.62
CA SER A 78 16.00 3.85 -21.59
C SER A 78 16.66 5.15 -22.08
N GLY A 79 15.98 6.27 -21.93
CA GLY A 79 16.46 7.59 -22.35
C GLY A 79 16.23 7.96 -23.83
N LYS A 80 15.61 7.09 -24.64
CA LYS A 80 15.10 7.49 -25.95
C LYS A 80 13.69 8.08 -25.83
N HIS A 81 13.45 9.13 -26.62
CA HIS A 81 12.12 9.70 -26.77
C HIS A 81 11.40 8.97 -27.91
N TYR A 82 10.17 8.54 -27.64
CA TYR A 82 9.31 7.88 -28.61
C TYR A 82 8.19 8.83 -29.03
N ALA A 83 7.77 8.75 -30.28
CA ALA A 83 6.69 9.56 -30.83
C ALA A 83 5.55 8.65 -31.27
N CYS A 84 4.33 9.18 -31.19
CA CYS A 84 3.16 8.46 -31.68
C CYS A 84 3.22 8.30 -33.20
N GLU A 85 2.91 7.12 -33.71
CA GLU A 85 2.88 6.86 -35.15
C GLU A 85 1.81 7.67 -35.89
N GLN A 86 0.70 8.02 -35.22
CA GLN A 86 -0.43 8.70 -35.86
C GLN A 86 -0.30 10.23 -35.83
N CYS A 87 0.11 10.78 -34.70
CA CYS A 87 0.10 12.23 -34.49
C CYS A 87 1.48 12.81 -34.16
N TYR A 88 2.53 11.98 -34.13
CA TYR A 88 3.91 12.37 -33.84
C TYR A 88 4.13 13.04 -32.48
N THR A 89 3.10 13.04 -31.61
CA THR A 89 3.21 13.53 -30.23
C THR A 89 4.18 12.64 -29.44
N GLN A 90 5.01 13.27 -28.61
CA GLN A 90 5.95 12.58 -27.75
C GLN A 90 5.22 11.71 -26.72
N LEU A 91 5.60 10.43 -26.65
CA LEU A 91 5.03 9.43 -25.75
C LEU A 91 5.82 9.38 -24.45
N LEU A 92 5.11 9.29 -23.33
CA LEU A 92 5.69 9.04 -22.01
C LEU A 92 5.92 7.54 -21.86
N VAL A 93 7.07 7.08 -22.33
CA VAL A 93 7.49 5.69 -22.13
C VAL A 93 8.05 5.57 -20.72
N PRO A 94 7.52 4.67 -19.87
CA PRO A 94 8.13 4.34 -18.59
C PRO A 94 9.58 3.98 -18.83
N ASN A 95 10.50 4.82 -18.34
CA ASN A 95 11.90 4.45 -18.31
C ASN A 95 11.98 3.18 -17.47
N SER A 96 12.34 2.06 -18.09
CA SER A 96 12.96 0.93 -17.42
C SER A 96 14.35 1.41 -16.95
N SER A 97 14.37 2.36 -16.02
CA SER A 97 15.47 2.49 -15.10
C SER A 97 15.35 1.27 -14.18
N SER A 98 15.91 0.16 -14.64
CA SER A 98 16.45 -0.85 -13.75
C SER A 98 17.44 -0.14 -12.83
N LYS A 99 16.93 0.40 -11.72
CA LYS A 99 17.74 0.41 -10.52
C LYS A 99 18.15 -1.05 -10.35
N GLU A 100 19.43 -1.35 -10.50
CA GLU A 100 20.00 -2.59 -9.99
C GLU A 100 19.39 -2.79 -8.61
N GLN A 101 18.49 -3.77 -8.50
CA GLN A 101 18.00 -4.20 -7.21
C GLN A 101 19.23 -4.80 -6.54
N GLU A 102 19.88 -4.01 -5.67
CA GLU A 102 20.80 -4.57 -4.71
C GLU A 102 20.14 -5.81 -4.11
N PRO A 103 20.88 -6.91 -3.94
CA PRO A 103 20.33 -8.14 -3.40
C PRO A 103 19.58 -7.82 -2.10
N PRO A 104 18.38 -8.37 -1.89
CA PRO A 104 17.57 -8.07 -0.73
C PRO A 104 18.39 -8.32 0.53
N GLN A 105 18.59 -7.28 1.35
CA GLN A 105 19.33 -7.42 2.59
C GLN A 105 18.48 -8.26 3.56
N ILE A 106 19.07 -9.30 4.13
CA ILE A 106 18.38 -10.22 5.05
C ILE A 106 18.95 -10.00 6.45
N ILE A 107 18.07 -9.86 7.44
CA ILE A 107 18.41 -9.76 8.87
C ILE A 107 17.76 -10.88 9.66
N GLU A 108 18.51 -11.47 10.59
CA GLU A 108 17.99 -12.49 11.49
C GLU A 108 17.46 -11.85 12.78
N CYS A 109 16.26 -12.25 13.21
CA CYS A 109 15.70 -11.78 14.47
C CYS A 109 16.47 -12.36 15.66
N SER A 110 16.93 -11.51 16.58
CA SER A 110 17.62 -11.94 17.80
C SER A 110 16.76 -12.73 18.79
N VAL A 111 15.43 -12.64 18.67
CA VAL A 111 14.48 -13.31 19.59
C VAL A 111 13.99 -14.64 19.04
N CYS A 112 13.55 -14.67 17.79
CA CYS A 112 12.94 -15.87 17.19
C CYS A 112 13.78 -16.51 16.09
N HIS A 113 14.96 -15.96 15.77
CA HIS A 113 15.89 -16.45 14.75
C HIS A 113 15.31 -16.55 13.33
N VAL A 114 14.15 -15.93 13.09
CA VAL A 114 13.55 -15.86 11.75
C VAL A 114 14.31 -14.85 10.90
N LYS A 115 14.57 -15.22 9.64
CA LYS A 115 15.18 -14.36 8.63
C LYS A 115 14.11 -13.44 8.03
N ASN A 116 14.37 -12.13 8.07
CA ASN A 116 13.46 -11.10 7.59
C ASN A 116 14.15 -10.32 6.46
N ILE A 117 13.37 -9.95 5.44
CA ILE A 117 13.86 -9.14 4.32
C ILE A 117 13.75 -7.67 4.72
N ILE A 118 14.85 -6.93 4.58
CA ILE A 118 14.89 -5.48 4.81
C ILE A 118 14.41 -4.78 3.53
N PRO A 119 13.34 -3.96 3.60
CA PRO A 119 12.94 -3.10 2.50
C PRO A 119 14.07 -2.12 2.15
N SER A 120 14.36 -1.94 0.86
CA SER A 120 15.36 -0.98 0.38
C SER A 120 14.96 0.50 0.60
N LYS A 121 13.75 0.74 1.11
CA LYS A 121 13.22 2.08 1.42
C LYS A 121 13.52 2.41 2.88
N LYS A 122 13.78 3.68 3.15
CA LYS A 122 13.94 4.18 4.52
C LYS A 122 12.63 3.96 5.29
N VAL A 123 12.71 3.24 6.39
CA VAL A 123 11.61 3.00 7.32
C VAL A 123 12.01 3.50 8.70
N ASP A 124 11.04 3.97 9.48
CA ASP A 124 11.28 4.46 10.83
C ASP A 124 11.58 3.32 11.82
N ALA A 125 11.08 2.11 11.55
CA ALA A 125 11.35 0.91 12.33
C ALA A 125 11.24 -0.37 11.47
N LEU A 126 12.02 -1.40 11.82
CA LEU A 126 11.95 -2.73 11.23
C LEU A 126 11.48 -3.72 12.29
N LEU A 127 10.33 -4.35 12.07
CA LEU A 127 9.77 -5.37 12.96
C LEU A 127 9.93 -6.76 12.36
N CYS A 128 10.12 -7.75 13.21
CA CYS A 128 10.11 -9.14 12.79
C CYS A 128 8.71 -9.57 12.37
N GLY A 129 8.58 -10.19 11.20
CA GLY A 129 7.30 -10.70 10.71
C GLY A 129 6.73 -11.87 11.52
N ALA A 130 7.52 -12.49 12.41
CA ALA A 130 7.09 -13.63 13.22
C ALA A 130 6.78 -13.27 14.68
N CYS A 131 7.63 -12.46 15.33
CA CYS A 131 7.48 -12.12 16.75
C CYS A 131 7.18 -10.64 17.00
N TYR A 132 7.08 -9.83 15.95
CA TYR A 132 6.83 -8.38 16.01
C TYR A 132 7.86 -7.58 16.82
N GLN A 133 8.96 -8.20 17.24
CA GLN A 133 10.05 -7.51 17.91
C GLN A 133 10.87 -6.70 16.91
N GLN A 134 11.36 -5.53 17.33
CA GLN A 134 12.23 -4.70 16.50
C GLN A 134 13.55 -5.42 16.19
N LEU A 135 13.92 -5.45 14.91
CA LEU A 135 15.07 -6.21 14.39
C LEU A 135 16.41 -5.49 14.57
N ALA A 136 16.43 -4.17 14.46
CA ALA A 136 17.50 -3.24 14.86
C ALA A 136 17.09 -1.79 14.51
N ASP A 137 17.75 -0.78 15.09
CA ASP A 137 17.62 0.62 14.68
C ASP A 137 18.32 0.84 13.32
N PRO A 138 17.71 1.55 12.36
CA PRO A 138 18.27 1.79 11.02
C PRO A 138 19.49 2.74 10.99
N THR A 139 20.21 2.92 12.09
CA THR A 139 21.24 3.96 12.25
C THR A 139 22.65 3.38 12.41
N THR A 140 23.07 2.50 11.51
CA THR A 140 24.50 2.15 11.42
C THR A 140 24.95 1.94 9.98
N ALA A 141 24.78 2.96 9.14
CA ALA A 141 25.65 3.19 7.99
C ALA A 141 25.48 4.63 7.45
N ILE A 142 26.48 5.46 7.74
CA ILE A 142 27.03 6.51 6.87
C ILE A 142 26.06 7.62 6.43
N SER A 143 26.06 8.73 7.16
CA SER A 143 26.64 10.02 6.71
C SER A 143 26.18 11.14 7.62
N GLU A 144 27.15 11.80 8.24
CA GLU A 144 27.01 13.16 8.77
C GLU A 144 26.47 14.06 7.65
N ASP A 145 25.25 14.58 7.81
CA ASP A 145 25.04 16.04 7.77
C ASP A 145 23.65 16.42 8.30
N SER A 146 23.61 17.50 9.06
CA SER A 146 22.45 18.11 9.73
C SER A 146 21.76 17.28 10.82
N THR A 147 22.30 17.41 12.04
CA THR A 147 21.55 17.51 13.29
C THR A 147 20.42 18.55 13.17
N LYS A 148 19.32 18.20 12.50
CA LYS A 148 18.04 18.87 12.70
C LYS A 148 17.26 17.97 13.64
N GLU A 149 17.19 18.36 14.91
CA GLU A 149 16.25 17.76 15.86
C GLU A 149 14.88 17.65 15.17
N LYS A 150 14.36 16.43 15.13
CA LYS A 150 13.00 16.15 14.67
C LYS A 150 12.17 15.93 15.91
N ARG A 151 11.05 16.64 16.01
CA ARG A 151 10.05 16.42 17.06
C ARG A 151 8.83 15.74 16.46
N SER A 152 8.22 14.82 17.19
CA SER A 152 6.93 14.22 16.82
C SER A 152 5.79 15.09 17.35
N VAL A 153 4.85 15.48 16.50
CA VAL A 153 3.69 16.30 16.89
C VAL A 153 2.41 15.53 16.54
N GLN A 154 1.45 15.53 17.46
CA GLN A 154 0.11 14.99 17.22
C GLN A 154 -0.79 16.10 16.70
N ILE A 155 -1.40 15.88 15.53
CA ILE A 155 -2.22 16.87 14.84
C ILE A 155 -3.58 16.25 14.50
N ARG A 156 -4.66 16.96 14.80
CA ARG A 156 -6.01 16.55 14.41
C ARG A 156 -6.29 17.00 12.99
N CYS A 157 -6.82 16.09 12.18
CA CYS A 157 -7.29 16.40 10.84
C CYS A 157 -8.48 17.37 10.91
N GLY A 158 -8.47 18.43 10.08
CA GLY A 158 -9.58 19.39 10.02
C GLY A 158 -10.87 18.83 9.43
N GLN A 159 -10.79 17.71 8.69
CA GLN A 159 -11.93 17.09 8.02
C GLN A 159 -12.57 15.98 8.86
N CYS A 160 -11.79 15.00 9.30
CA CYS A 160 -12.31 13.82 10.02
C CYS A 160 -11.98 13.79 11.51
N SER A 161 -11.28 14.81 12.03
CA SER A 161 -10.82 14.88 13.43
C SER A 161 -9.88 13.75 13.90
N ALA A 162 -9.45 12.87 12.99
CA ALA A 162 -8.49 11.81 13.29
C ALA A 162 -7.16 12.41 13.76
N ILE A 163 -6.53 11.77 14.75
CA ILE A 163 -5.23 12.17 15.29
C ILE A 163 -4.14 11.54 14.43
N ASN A 164 -3.24 12.37 13.89
CA ASN A 164 -2.11 11.95 13.07
C ASN A 164 -0.81 12.30 13.79
N LEU A 165 0.14 11.37 13.80
CA LEU A 165 1.47 11.60 14.36
C LEU A 165 2.41 12.02 13.21
N VAL A 166 2.88 13.26 13.23
CA VAL A 166 3.72 13.83 12.16
C VAL A 166 5.11 14.12 12.71
N GLN A 167 6.15 13.66 12.02
CA GLN A 167 7.53 14.05 12.32
C GLN A 167 7.82 15.40 11.66
N VAL A 168 8.21 16.39 12.47
CA VAL A 168 8.46 17.74 11.99
C VAL A 168 9.85 18.19 12.42
N ALA A 169 10.53 18.95 11.56
CA ALA A 169 11.78 19.59 11.94
C ALA A 169 11.51 20.63 13.03
N SER A 170 12.41 20.78 14.01
CA SER A 170 12.25 21.74 15.11
C SER A 170 12.03 23.19 14.65
N ASN A 171 12.43 23.53 13.42
CA ASN A 171 12.32 24.87 12.83
C ASN A 171 11.21 24.99 11.75
N ALA A 172 10.31 24.02 11.62
CA ALA A 172 9.21 24.09 10.66
C ALA A 172 8.06 24.96 11.19
N ASN A 173 7.74 26.05 10.50
CA ASN A 173 6.60 26.91 10.80
C ASN A 173 5.30 26.45 10.13
N VAL A 174 5.39 25.71 9.02
CA VAL A 174 4.24 25.17 8.27
C VAL A 174 4.47 23.70 8.02
N ILE A 175 3.47 22.89 8.33
CA ILE A 175 3.49 21.44 8.13
C ILE A 175 2.37 21.09 7.16
N GLN A 176 2.70 20.33 6.12
CA GLN A 176 1.72 19.67 5.27
C GLN A 176 1.77 18.16 5.52
N PHE A 177 0.62 17.54 5.78
CA PHE A 177 0.54 16.10 5.99
C PHE A 177 -0.75 15.53 5.39
N GLU A 178 -0.69 14.27 4.98
CA GLU A 178 -1.84 13.50 4.54
C GLU A 178 -2.48 12.79 5.75
N CYS A 179 -3.79 12.91 5.92
CA CYS A 179 -4.49 12.26 7.01
C CYS A 179 -4.63 10.75 6.75
N GLY A 180 -4.17 9.92 7.68
CA GLY A 180 -4.31 8.45 7.57
C GLY A 180 -5.75 7.93 7.64
N GLY A 181 -6.70 8.75 8.11
CA GLY A 181 -8.12 8.37 8.20
C GLY A 181 -8.93 8.65 6.94
N CYS A 182 -8.79 9.86 6.37
CA CYS A 182 -9.59 10.31 5.22
C CYS A 182 -8.77 10.73 3.99
N GLN A 183 -7.45 10.54 4.01
CA GLN A 183 -6.51 10.85 2.91
C GLN A 183 -6.53 12.33 2.46
N SER A 184 -7.15 13.22 3.24
CA SER A 184 -7.12 14.65 2.97
C SER A 184 -5.73 15.23 3.29
N ILE A 185 -5.28 16.14 2.43
CA ILE A 185 -4.07 16.93 2.67
C ILE A 185 -4.44 18.07 3.63
N ASN A 186 -3.75 18.14 4.76
CA ASN A 186 -3.94 19.16 5.79
C ASN A 186 -2.67 20.02 5.87
N GLU A 187 -2.85 21.33 6.00
CA GLU A 187 -1.78 22.29 6.24
C GLU A 187 -1.98 22.94 7.61
N VAL A 188 -0.94 22.95 8.44
CA VAL A 188 -0.98 23.48 9.80
C VAL A 188 0.23 24.37 10.05
N SER A 189 -0.03 25.61 10.44
CA SER A 189 1.01 26.53 10.90
C SER A 189 1.28 26.31 12.38
N LEU A 190 2.54 26.02 12.73
CA LEU A 190 3.02 25.95 14.11
C LEU A 190 3.45 27.37 14.52
N SER A 191 2.63 28.03 15.33
CA SER A 191 2.97 29.29 15.99
C SER A 191 3.79 29.08 17.25
#